data_AF-A0A183DMJ7-F1
#
_entry.id   AF-A0A183DMJ7-F1
#
_cell.length_a   1.000
_cell.length_b   1.000
_cell.length_c   1.000
_cell.angle_alpha   90.00
_cell.angle_beta   90.00
_cell.angle_gamma   90.00
#
_symmetry.space_group_name_H-M   'P 1'
#
loop_
_entity.id
_entity.type
_entity.pdbx_description
1 polymer ?
#
loop_
_entity_poly.entity_id
_entity_poly.type
_entity_poly.pdbx_seq_one_letter_code
_entity_poly.pdbx_strand_id
1 'polypeptide(L)'
;LKKAKGETAKQRAAKRVERLKAQLKKLQIQRTDKDENKQIALGTSKLNYLDPRISVAWCRKHDVPIEKIFNKTQREKFRWAIDMADEDYVF
;
A
#
# COMPACT_ATOMS: atom_id res chain seq x y z
N LEU A 1 21.33 -3.43 -22.97
CA LEU A 1 22.49 -2.56 -22.62
C LEU A 1 23.64 -2.69 -23.63
N LYS A 2 24.08 -3.90 -24.02
CA LYS A 2 25.16 -4.08 -25.02
C LYS A 2 24.87 -3.58 -26.45
N LYS A 3 23.60 -3.47 -26.87
CA LYS A 3 23.19 -2.99 -28.22
C LYS A 3 22.98 -1.46 -28.36
N ALA A 4 22.99 -0.70 -27.27
CA ALA A 4 22.73 0.75 -27.33
C ALA A 4 24.03 1.51 -27.65
N LYS A 5 24.08 2.16 -28.82
CA LYS A 5 25.19 3.05 -29.21
C LYS A 5 25.01 4.41 -28.52
N GLY A 6 26.00 4.82 -27.73
CA GLY A 6 25.99 6.09 -26.98
C GLY A 6 25.61 5.96 -25.50
N GLU A 7 26.29 6.74 -24.65
CA GLU A 7 26.13 6.80 -23.20
C GLU A 7 24.68 7.14 -22.78
N THR A 8 24.09 8.10 -23.48
CA THR A 8 22.70 8.55 -23.27
C THR A 8 21.68 7.45 -23.58
N ALA A 9 21.89 6.66 -24.64
CA ALA A 9 21.03 5.53 -25.00
C ALA A 9 21.11 4.39 -23.96
N LYS A 10 22.30 4.14 -23.39
CA LYS A 10 22.48 3.17 -22.30
C LYS A 10 21.76 3.62 -21.02
N GLN A 11 21.87 4.89 -20.65
CA GLN A 11 21.16 5.45 -19.48
C GLN A 11 19.64 5.37 -19.63
N ARG A 12 19.09 5.72 -20.81
CA ARG A 12 17.65 5.58 -21.09
C ARG A 12 17.18 4.13 -20.98
N ALA A 13 17.95 3.19 -21.53
CA ALA A 13 17.65 1.77 -21.42
C ALA A 13 17.70 1.28 -19.97
N ALA A 14 18.68 1.70 -19.17
CA ALA A 14 18.77 1.37 -17.75
C ALA A 14 17.55 1.87 -16.97
N LYS A 15 17.18 3.16 -17.12
CA LYS A 15 15.96 3.73 -16.50
C LYS A 15 14.70 2.96 -16.88
N ARG A 16 14.59 2.53 -18.15
CA ARG A 16 13.46 1.71 -18.62
C ARG A 16 13.42 0.33 -17.96
N VAL A 17 14.57 -0.32 -17.82
CA VAL A 17 14.68 -1.62 -17.13
C VAL A 17 14.27 -1.49 -15.67
N GLU A 18 14.76 -0.47 -14.96
CA GLU A 18 14.40 -0.24 -13.56
C GLU A 18 12.90 0.02 -13.38
N ARG A 19 12.30 0.82 -14.27
CA ARG A 19 10.84 1.02 -14.27
C ARG A 19 10.07 -0.28 -14.50
N LEU A 20 10.51 -1.11 -15.44
CA LEU A 20 9.86 -2.39 -15.73
C LEU A 20 9.99 -3.37 -14.56
N LYS A 21 11.14 -3.41 -13.89
CA LYS A 21 11.32 -4.22 -12.67
C LYS A 21 10.38 -3.77 -11.55
N ALA A 22 10.25 -2.46 -11.33
CA ALA A 22 9.32 -1.93 -10.33
C ALA A 22 7.85 -2.30 -10.64
N GLN A 23 7.45 -2.21 -11.92
CA GLN A 23 6.13 -2.64 -12.38
C GLN A 23 5.91 -4.15 -12.19
N LEU A 24 6.91 -4.96 -12.53
CA LEU A 24 6.85 -6.41 -12.33
C LEU A 24 6.66 -6.76 -10.85
N LYS A 25 7.45 -6.14 -9.96
CA LYS A 25 7.33 -6.34 -8.52
C LYS A 25 5.93 -6.00 -8.01
N LYS A 26 5.36 -4.88 -8.46
CA LYS A 26 3.98 -4.49 -8.11
C LYS A 26 2.95 -5.55 -8.55
N LEU A 27 3.08 -6.07 -9.77
CA LEU A 27 2.18 -7.09 -10.30
C LEU A 27 2.31 -8.42 -9.55
N GLN A 28 3.52 -8.80 -9.15
CA GLN A 28 3.75 -10.00 -8.33
C GLN A 28 3.06 -9.90 -6.97
N ILE A 29 3.21 -8.77 -6.28
CA ILE A 29 2.52 -8.52 -5.00
C ILE A 29 1.00 -8.62 -5.17
N GLN A 30 0.45 -7.93 -6.18
CA GLN A 30 -0.99 -7.97 -6.45
C GLN A 30 -1.52 -9.38 -6.79
N ARG A 31 -0.70 -10.21 -7.43
CA ARG A 31 -1.06 -11.60 -7.72
C ARG A 31 -1.15 -12.41 -6.44
N THR A 32 -0.13 -12.32 -5.59
CA THR A 32 -0.09 -13.02 -4.30
C THR A 32 -1.26 -12.59 -3.43
N ASP A 33 -1.50 -11.28 -3.29
CA ASP A 33 -2.61 -10.74 -2.49
C ASP A 33 -3.96 -11.31 -2.94
N LYS A 34 -4.19 -11.46 -4.25
CA LYS A 34 -5.45 -12.01 -4.78
C LYS A 34 -5.60 -13.50 -4.52
N ASP A 35 -4.51 -14.25 -4.58
CA ASP A 35 -4.53 -15.70 -4.41
C ASP A 35 -4.76 -16.07 -2.94
N GLU A 36 -4.03 -15.41 -2.02
CA GLU A 36 -4.17 -15.62 -0.58
C GLU A 36 -5.54 -15.20 -0.06
N ASN A 37 -6.12 -14.12 -0.60
CA ASN A 37 -7.42 -13.62 -0.18
C ASN A 37 -8.62 -14.25 -0.92
N LYS A 38 -8.40 -15.24 -1.79
CA LYS A 38 -9.46 -15.81 -2.65
C LYS A 38 -10.63 -16.40 -1.86
N GLN A 39 -10.39 -16.90 -0.65
CA GLN A 39 -11.39 -17.54 0.20
C GLN A 39 -11.72 -16.72 1.47
N ILE A 40 -11.13 -15.53 1.63
CA ILE A 40 -11.20 -14.77 2.88
C ILE A 40 -11.87 -13.41 2.66
N ALA A 41 -12.94 -13.14 3.41
CA ALA A 41 -13.65 -11.87 3.40
C ALA A 41 -13.10 -10.90 4.46
N LEU A 42 -12.10 -10.09 4.10
CA LEU A 42 -11.44 -9.13 5.01
C LEU A 42 -12.32 -7.94 5.44
N GLY A 43 -13.44 -7.68 4.76
CA GLY A 43 -14.27 -6.50 5.00
C GLY A 43 -14.90 -6.48 6.38
N THR A 44 -15.40 -7.62 6.85
CA THR A 44 -16.14 -7.72 8.12
C THR A 44 -15.24 -7.51 9.33
N SER A 45 -14.06 -8.14 9.35
CA SER A 45 -13.06 -7.95 10.42
C SER A 45 -12.60 -6.50 10.49
N LYS A 46 -12.22 -5.93 9.35
CA LYS A 46 -11.77 -4.55 9.24
C LYS A 46 -12.79 -3.52 9.73
N LEU A 47 -14.08 -3.77 9.52
CA LEU A 47 -15.13 -2.78 9.83
C LEU A 47 -15.66 -2.85 11.26
N ASN A 48 -15.59 -4.03 11.90
CA ASN A 48 -16.35 -4.31 13.10
C ASN A 48 -15.54 -4.95 14.23
N TYR A 49 -14.41 -5.60 13.93
CA TYR A 49 -13.67 -6.39 14.92
C TYR A 49 -12.25 -5.88 15.18
N LEU A 50 -11.75 -4.97 14.33
CA LEU A 50 -10.46 -4.31 14.52
C LEU A 50 -10.67 -2.88 15.00
N ASP A 51 -9.93 -2.47 16.04
CA ASP A 51 -9.90 -1.07 16.45
C ASP A 51 -9.25 -0.23 15.35
N PRO A 52 -9.98 0.73 14.75
CA PRO A 52 -9.47 1.55 13.66
C PRO A 52 -8.23 2.36 14.06
N ARG A 53 -8.03 2.67 15.35
CA ARG A 53 -6.87 3.41 15.85
C ARG A 53 -5.56 2.66 15.64
N ILE A 54 -5.59 1.33 15.69
CA ILE A 54 -4.42 0.48 15.38
C ILE A 54 -3.96 0.74 13.94
N SER A 55 -4.92 0.77 13.00
CA SER A 55 -4.61 1.03 11.59
C SER A 55 -4.18 2.48 11.35
N VAL A 56 -4.78 3.45 12.07
CA VAL A 56 -4.41 4.88 11.98
C VAL A 56 -2.98 5.09 12.47
N ALA A 57 -2.63 4.55 13.64
CA ALA A 57 -1.29 4.66 14.21
C ALA A 57 -0.22 4.05 13.30
N TRP A 58 -0.50 2.87 12.74
CA TRP A 58 0.38 2.24 11.75
C TRP A 58 0.55 3.11 10.49
N CYS A 59 -0.52 3.73 9.99
CA CYS A 59 -0.45 4.63 8.84
C CYS A 59 0.42 5.85 9.12
N ARG A 60 0.29 6.46 10.30
CA ARG A 60 1.12 7.62 10.70
C ARG A 60 2.59 7.21 10.82
N LYS A 61 2.86 6.12 11.54
CA LYS A 61 4.22 5.61 11.79
C LYS A 61 5.02 5.28 10.52
N HIS A 62 4.34 4.84 9.46
CA HIS A 62 4.97 4.41 8.21
C HIS A 62 4.71 5.37 7.03
N ASP A 63 4.18 6.56 7.30
CA ASP A 63 3.83 7.56 6.27
C ASP A 63 2.97 6.97 5.13
N VAL A 64 1.99 6.13 5.51
CA VAL A 64 1.05 5.51 4.57
C VAL A 64 -0.22 6.36 4.51
N PRO A 65 -0.64 6.83 3.32
CA PRO A 65 -1.86 7.60 3.20
C PRO A 65 -3.09 6.79 3.63
N ILE A 66 -3.88 7.34 4.56
CA ILE A 66 -5.01 6.63 5.19
C ILE A 66 -6.07 6.18 4.18
N GLU A 67 -6.19 6.86 3.05
CA GLU A 67 -7.09 6.49 1.95
C GLU A 67 -6.70 5.21 1.23
N LYS A 68 -5.47 4.73 1.39
CA LYS A 68 -5.03 3.41 0.90
C LYS A 68 -5.59 2.28 1.76
N ILE A 69 -5.84 2.56 3.04
CA ILE A 69 -6.41 1.60 3.97
C ILE A 69 -7.93 1.75 4.02
N PHE A 70 -8.45 2.94 4.32
CA PHE A 70 -9.89 3.17 4.45
C PHE A 70 -10.45 3.94 3.26
N ASN A 71 -11.53 3.46 2.65
CA ASN A 71 -12.26 4.20 1.62
C ASN A 71 -13.03 5.40 2.22
N LYS A 72 -13.68 6.22 1.38
CA LYS A 72 -14.36 7.46 1.83
C LYS A 72 -15.36 7.20 2.97
N THR A 73 -16.27 6.26 2.79
CA THR A 73 -17.31 5.90 3.78
C THR A 73 -16.70 5.38 5.08
N GLN A 74 -15.62 4.59 5.00
CA GLN A 74 -14.92 4.08 6.17
C GLN A 74 -14.23 5.19 6.96
N ARG A 75 -13.63 6.17 6.28
CA ARG A 75 -13.03 7.34 6.95
C ARG A 75 -14.05 8.22 7.64
N GLU A 76 -15.26 8.32 7.08
CA GLU A 76 -16.37 9.00 7.75
C GLU A 76 -16.80 8.25 9.01
N LYS A 77 -16.97 6.92 8.94
CA LYS A 77 -17.29 6.07 10.11
C LYS A 77 -16.23 6.15 11.21
N PHE A 78 -14.95 6.17 10.83
CA PHE A 78 -13.81 6.13 11.76
C PHE A 78 -13.17 7.50 11.99
N ARG A 79 -13.90 8.60 11.72
CA ARG A 79 -13.39 9.96 11.90
C ARG A 79 -12.78 10.18 13.29
N TRP A 80 -13.51 9.73 14.32
CA TRP A 80 -13.08 9.81 15.71
C TRP A 80 -11.69 9.17 15.94
N ALA A 81 -11.40 8.05 15.30
CA ALA A 81 -10.11 7.37 15.44
C ALA A 81 -8.99 8.06 14.66
N ILE A 82 -9.30 8.63 13.49
CA ILE A 82 -8.34 9.36 12.66
C ILE A 82 -7.85 10.63 13.37
N ASP A 83 -8.77 11.32 14.03
CA ASP A 83 -8.51 12.61 14.67
C ASP A 83 -7.83 12.45 16.04
N MET A 84 -8.03 11.32 16.74
CA MET A 84 -7.53 11.10 18.11
C MET A 84 -6.30 10.20 18.23
N ALA A 85 -6.01 9.33 17.25
CA ALA A 85 -4.91 8.37 17.39
C ALA A 85 -3.57 8.94 16.90
N ASP A 86 -2.59 8.90 17.79
CA ASP A 86 -1.18 9.16 17.51
C ASP A 86 -0.47 7.89 17.01
N GLU A 87 0.77 8.05 16.53
CA GLU A 87 1.57 6.96 15.97
C GLU A 87 2.01 5.89 16.98
N ASP A 88 1.98 6.23 18.29
CA ASP A 88 2.38 5.35 19.39
C ASP A 88 1.20 4.65 20.08
N TYR A 89 0.00 4.68 19.48
CA TYR A 89 -1.17 4.02 20.04
C TYR A 89 -0.95 2.51 20.23
N VAL A 90 -1.25 2.02 21.45
CA VAL A 90 -1.27 0.60 21.82
C VAL A 90 -2.69 0.25 22.29
N PHE A 91 -3.23 -0.86 21.76
CA PHE A 91 -4.56 -1.37 22.11
C PHE A 91 -4.55 -2.13 23.44
#